data_AF-A0A0S8DYJ9-F1
#
_entry.id   AF-A0A0S8DYJ9-F1
#
_cell.length_a   1.000
_cell.length_b   1.000
_cell.length_c   1.000
_cell.angle_alpha   90.00
_cell.angle_beta   90.00
_cell.angle_gamma   90.00
#
_symmetry.space_group_name_H-M   'P 1'
#
loop_
_entity.id
_entity.type
_entity.pdbx_description
1 polymer ?
#
loop_
_entity_poly.entity_id
_entity_poly.type
_entity_poly.pdbx_seq_one_letter_code
_entity_poly.pdbx_strand_id
1 'polypeptide(L)'
;MNANKNITAREGFALLAVLMIVMVITVMALGFLSRSDVELACGENMVMRTQMDYLAESGLEHARGLILNPQDIGSEDWTATAQQLVAGSADYYDLVVTRDTDPNGTDPTYRCNYTIDCNSYRLSGGERIGRSNLRATLRLDPCIAYWAGSDTTMWPQMTINGDVYCGGNLTNNGDINGDVFAVGAIGGTHPQGQKEPAAEADVIWPNLAVADFEPTYCIGSTSYPAQQIIDVNIPTPSNLTGVWYHMGDVNMPGNVTVNGTLVVDGTLRISGVNNVITAEPYFPALLVTGQVVMEDGSSLVVGGLAQINQQITADPNATSASIQVIGGLFIGNGGVTSDKVLVNITAAPAIASIETWSATGVPRRWGPAGGAFFRSIERR
;
A
#
# COMPACT_ATOMS: atom_id res chain seq x y z
N MET A 1 56.09 57.87 -77.87
CA MET A 1 54.93 57.08 -77.41
C MET A 1 55.40 55.65 -77.18
N ASN A 2 55.55 55.23 -75.92
CA ASN A 2 55.72 53.83 -75.53
C ASN A 2 55.29 53.70 -74.07
N ALA A 3 54.02 53.37 -73.88
CA ALA A 3 53.46 53.04 -72.57
C ALA A 3 53.56 51.53 -72.40
N ASN A 4 54.70 51.05 -71.87
CA ASN A 4 54.81 49.68 -71.41
C ASN A 4 53.94 49.52 -70.16
N LYS A 5 52.76 48.94 -70.38
CA LYS A 5 51.79 48.53 -69.38
C LYS A 5 52.45 47.58 -68.36
N ASN A 6 52.60 48.04 -67.12
CA ASN A 6 52.85 47.20 -65.95
C ASN A 6 51.62 46.29 -65.70
N ILE A 7 51.63 45.09 -66.27
CA ILE A 7 50.59 44.05 -66.06
C ILE A 7 50.97 43.11 -64.89
N THR A 8 52.21 43.15 -64.42
CA THR A 8 52.75 42.27 -63.36
C THR A 8 52.26 42.59 -61.94
N ALA A 9 51.53 43.68 -61.72
CA ALA A 9 50.98 44.03 -60.40
C ALA A 9 49.59 43.43 -60.10
N ARG A 10 48.92 42.82 -61.09
CA ARG A 10 47.55 42.26 -60.91
C ARG A 10 47.53 40.80 -60.42
N GLU A 11 48.59 40.03 -60.66
CA GLU A 11 48.65 38.61 -60.28
C GLU A 11 48.76 38.42 -58.76
N GLY A 12 49.46 39.31 -58.05
CA GLY A 12 49.55 39.28 -56.59
C GLY A 12 48.23 39.58 -55.85
N PHE A 13 47.38 40.42 -56.44
CA PHE A 13 46.08 40.78 -55.84
C PHE A 13 45.06 39.64 -55.96
N ALA A 14 45.08 38.90 -57.07
CA ALA A 14 44.21 37.73 -57.26
C ALA A 14 44.52 36.62 -56.24
N LEU A 15 45.79 36.36 -55.97
CA LEU A 15 46.21 35.40 -54.95
C LEU A 15 45.70 35.80 -53.55
N LEU A 16 45.83 37.08 -53.20
CA LEU A 16 45.44 37.62 -51.89
C LEU A 16 43.91 37.58 -51.71
N ALA A 17 43.16 37.88 -52.77
CA ALA A 17 41.70 37.77 -52.77
C ALA A 17 41.21 36.33 -52.57
N VAL A 18 41.83 35.35 -53.24
CA VAL A 18 41.52 33.92 -53.05
C VAL A 18 41.84 33.49 -51.62
N LEU A 19 42.98 33.90 -51.07
CA LEU A 19 43.37 33.59 -49.69
C LEU A 19 42.38 34.16 -48.66
N MET A 20 41.93 35.40 -48.84
CA MET A 20 40.87 35.98 -48.01
C MET A 20 39.57 35.20 -48.09
N ILE A 21 39.13 34.81 -49.29
CA ILE A 21 37.90 34.04 -49.48
C ILE A 21 38.01 32.68 -48.80
N VAL A 22 39.13 31.96 -48.97
CA VAL A 22 39.38 30.67 -48.31
C VAL A 22 39.42 30.83 -46.79
N MET A 23 40.05 31.88 -46.27
CA MET A 23 40.08 32.16 -44.83
C MET A 23 38.68 32.41 -44.27
N VAL A 24 37.85 33.18 -44.99
CA VAL A 24 36.47 33.47 -44.58
C VAL A 24 35.61 32.20 -44.61
N ILE A 25 35.74 31.36 -45.64
CA ILE A 25 35.01 30.08 -45.75
C ILE A 25 35.44 29.13 -44.62
N THR A 26 36.74 29.00 -44.34
CA THR A 26 37.25 28.11 -43.29
C THR A 26 36.78 28.54 -41.90
N VAL A 27 36.82 29.85 -41.58
CA VAL A 27 36.30 30.38 -40.32
C VAL A 27 34.80 30.14 -40.17
N MET A 28 34.01 30.35 -41.24
CA MET A 28 32.58 30.05 -41.20
C MET A 28 32.30 28.54 -41.03
N ALA A 29 33.01 27.68 -41.76
CA ALA A 29 32.87 26.24 -41.66
C ALA A 29 33.22 25.71 -40.26
N LEU A 30 34.32 26.19 -39.67
CA LEU A 30 34.70 25.89 -38.28
C LEU A 30 33.64 26.38 -37.28
N GLY A 31 33.07 27.56 -37.51
CA GLY A 31 31.97 28.09 -36.70
C GLY A 31 30.71 27.22 -36.74
N PHE A 32 30.36 26.68 -37.91
CA PHE A 32 29.25 25.73 -38.04
C PHE A 32 29.56 24.40 -37.36
N LEU A 33 30.74 23.81 -37.59
CA LEU A 33 31.14 22.56 -36.96
C LEU A 33 31.11 22.65 -35.44
N SER A 34 31.68 23.72 -34.87
CA SER A 34 31.69 23.92 -33.42
C SER A 34 30.27 24.08 -32.83
N ARG A 35 29.33 24.69 -33.55
CA ARG A 35 27.94 24.78 -33.09
C ARG A 35 27.23 23.44 -33.20
N SER A 36 27.43 22.71 -34.29
CA SER A 36 26.88 21.37 -34.48
C SER A 36 27.33 20.40 -33.39
N ASP A 37 28.60 20.45 -32.97
CA ASP A 37 29.11 19.60 -31.88
C ASP A 37 28.44 19.90 -30.54
N VAL A 38 28.22 21.19 -30.23
CA VAL A 38 27.52 21.62 -29.01
C VAL A 38 26.04 21.21 -29.06
N GLU A 39 25.39 21.35 -30.20
CA GLU A 39 23.99 20.93 -30.38
C GLU A 39 23.83 19.42 -30.28
N LEU A 40 24.77 18.63 -30.82
CA LEU A 40 24.81 17.18 -30.67
C LEU A 40 24.95 16.78 -29.20
N ALA A 41 25.92 17.37 -28.48
CA ALA A 41 26.13 17.08 -27.07
C ALA A 41 24.91 17.49 -26.21
N CYS A 42 24.27 18.61 -26.53
CA CYS A 42 23.02 19.01 -25.89
C CYS A 42 21.89 18.00 -26.18
N GLY A 43 21.80 17.53 -27.44
CA GLY A 43 20.82 16.52 -27.86
C GLY A 43 21.00 15.20 -27.12
N GLU A 44 22.24 14.70 -27.05
CA GLU A 44 22.57 13.48 -26.29
C GLU A 44 22.25 13.62 -24.80
N ASN A 45 22.60 14.76 -24.20
CA ASN A 45 22.27 15.06 -22.80
C ASN A 45 20.75 15.13 -22.57
N MET A 46 19.99 15.70 -23.51
CA MET A 46 18.54 15.78 -23.43
C MET A 46 17.88 14.40 -23.57
N VAL A 47 18.38 13.56 -24.47
CA VAL A 47 17.93 12.17 -24.61
C VAL A 47 18.25 11.38 -23.35
N MET A 48 19.48 11.49 -22.82
CA MET A 48 19.88 10.81 -21.60
C MET A 48 19.03 11.25 -20.40
N ARG A 49 18.79 12.55 -20.25
CA ARG A 49 17.93 13.09 -19.18
C ARG A 49 16.52 12.52 -19.28
N THR A 50 15.92 12.56 -20.46
CA THR A 50 14.57 12.01 -20.70
C THR A 50 14.51 10.51 -20.37
N GLN A 51 15.55 9.74 -20.74
CA GLN A 51 15.65 8.32 -20.39
C GLN A 51 15.73 8.09 -18.88
N MET A 52 16.52 8.89 -18.16
CA MET A 52 16.62 8.79 -16.70
C MET A 52 15.32 9.20 -16.01
N ASP A 53 14.63 10.23 -16.52
CA ASP A 53 13.33 10.63 -16.00
C ASP A 53 12.28 9.50 -16.15
N TYR A 54 12.18 8.88 -17.33
CA TYR A 54 11.31 7.72 -17.52
C TYR A 54 11.69 6.52 -16.66
N LEU A 55 12.99 6.31 -16.43
CA LEU A 55 13.46 5.24 -15.56
C LEU A 55 13.07 5.50 -14.10
N ALA A 56 13.16 6.75 -13.64
CA ALA A 56 12.73 7.14 -12.31
C ALA A 56 11.21 6.96 -12.14
N GLU A 57 10.40 7.40 -13.11
CA GLU A 57 8.95 7.19 -13.10
C GLU A 57 8.58 5.70 -13.08
N SER A 58 9.28 4.88 -13.86
CA SER A 58 9.10 3.42 -13.84
C SER A 58 9.46 2.82 -12.48
N GLY A 59 10.48 3.34 -11.80
CA GLY A 59 10.84 2.96 -10.44
C GLY A 59 9.73 3.31 -9.44
N LEU A 60 9.09 4.47 -9.58
CA LEU A 60 7.95 4.86 -8.75
C LEU A 60 6.74 3.91 -8.97
N GLU A 61 6.41 3.57 -10.20
CA GLU A 61 5.33 2.61 -10.51
C GLU A 61 5.65 1.20 -10.00
N HIS A 62 6.91 0.76 -10.08
CA HIS A 62 7.34 -0.51 -9.48
C HIS A 62 7.11 -0.49 -7.95
N ALA A 63 7.50 0.59 -7.27
CA ALA A 63 7.26 0.75 -5.84
C ALA A 63 5.77 0.74 -5.50
N ARG A 64 4.94 1.45 -6.28
CA ARG A 64 3.47 1.43 -6.13
C ARG A 64 2.90 0.03 -6.26
N GLY A 65 3.36 -0.76 -7.24
CA GLY A 65 2.95 -2.15 -7.42
C GLY A 65 3.25 -3.02 -6.20
N LEU A 66 4.44 -2.89 -5.61
CA LEU A 66 4.83 -3.61 -4.40
C LEU A 66 4.07 -3.14 -3.15
N ILE A 67 3.78 -1.84 -3.01
CA ILE A 67 2.98 -1.33 -1.89
C ILE A 67 1.54 -1.85 -1.94
N LEU A 68 0.98 -2.01 -3.15
CA LEU A 68 -0.33 -2.65 -3.35
C LEU A 68 -0.33 -4.16 -3.12
N ASN A 69 0.85 -4.79 -3.17
CA ASN A 69 1.05 -6.23 -2.94
C ASN A 69 2.08 -6.43 -1.82
N PRO A 70 1.76 -6.02 -0.57
CA PRO A 70 2.69 -6.09 0.55
C PRO A 70 3.18 -7.52 0.85
N GLN A 71 2.53 -8.55 0.29
CA GLN A 71 2.96 -9.95 0.28
C GLN A 71 4.35 -10.17 -0.35
N ASP A 72 4.77 -9.29 -1.25
CA ASP A 72 6.04 -9.41 -1.97
C ASP A 72 7.20 -8.67 -1.28
N ILE A 73 6.92 -7.97 -0.16
CA ILE A 73 7.91 -7.19 0.60
C ILE A 73 7.93 -7.63 2.07
N GLY A 74 9.13 -7.78 2.64
CA GLY A 74 9.27 -8.26 4.03
C GLY A 74 8.96 -7.22 5.12
N SER A 75 8.74 -5.96 4.76
CA SER A 75 8.53 -4.84 5.69
C SER A 75 7.80 -3.68 4.99
N GLU A 76 7.01 -2.91 5.75
CA GLU A 76 6.35 -1.69 5.26
C GLU A 76 7.36 -0.64 4.77
N ASP A 77 8.52 -0.58 5.43
CA ASP A 77 9.67 0.21 5.01
C ASP A 77 10.70 -0.69 4.34
N TRP A 78 11.14 -0.34 3.13
CA TRP A 78 12.10 -1.15 2.39
C TRP A 78 12.95 -0.33 1.43
N THR A 79 14.06 -0.93 1.01
CA THR A 79 14.97 -0.35 0.02
C THR A 79 15.30 -1.39 -1.05
N ALA A 80 15.46 -0.93 -2.29
CA ALA A 80 15.97 -1.74 -3.38
C ALA A 80 17.11 -0.99 -4.06
N THR A 81 18.23 -1.67 -4.32
CA THR A 81 19.42 -1.06 -4.91
C THR A 81 19.76 -1.72 -6.24
N ALA A 82 20.31 -0.92 -7.16
CA ALA A 82 20.77 -1.32 -8.48
C ALA A 82 19.74 -2.16 -9.26
N GLN A 83 18.45 -1.79 -9.18
CA GLN A 83 17.39 -2.46 -9.92
C GLN A 83 17.45 -2.10 -11.41
N GLN A 84 17.09 -3.04 -12.28
CA GLN A 84 17.06 -2.85 -13.73
C GLN A 84 15.71 -3.23 -14.30
N LEU A 85 15.21 -2.45 -15.27
CA LEU A 85 14.03 -2.83 -16.05
C LEU A 85 14.37 -3.86 -17.13
N VAL A 86 15.57 -3.76 -17.70
CA VAL A 86 16.08 -4.65 -18.74
C VAL A 86 17.36 -5.27 -18.24
N ALA A 87 17.36 -6.59 -18.09
CA ALA A 87 18.52 -7.33 -17.61
C ALA A 87 19.76 -7.06 -18.50
N GLY A 88 20.88 -6.71 -17.87
CA GLY A 88 22.12 -6.40 -18.56
C GLY A 88 22.22 -4.98 -19.13
N SER A 89 21.23 -4.11 -18.85
CA SER A 89 21.31 -2.70 -19.19
C SER A 89 22.44 -1.98 -18.42
N ALA A 90 22.82 -0.80 -18.89
CA ALA A 90 23.65 0.13 -18.12
C ALA A 90 22.82 1.06 -17.21
N ASP A 91 21.50 0.93 -17.27
CA ASP A 91 20.53 1.76 -16.56
C ASP A 91 20.04 1.07 -15.30
N TYR A 92 20.07 1.81 -14.20
CA TYR A 92 19.75 1.34 -12.87
C TYR A 92 18.87 2.34 -12.14
N TYR A 93 18.13 1.86 -11.14
CA TYR A 93 17.47 2.72 -10.18
C TYR A 93 17.56 2.13 -8.77
N ASP A 94 17.63 3.02 -7.79
CA ASP A 94 17.55 2.71 -6.37
C ASP A 94 16.20 3.25 -5.84
N LEU A 95 15.54 2.49 -4.97
CA LEU A 95 14.29 2.86 -4.31
C LEU A 95 14.47 2.87 -2.79
N VAL A 96 13.89 3.88 -2.16
CA VAL A 96 13.68 3.93 -0.71
C VAL A 96 12.21 4.23 -0.48
N VAL A 97 11.50 3.28 0.11
CA VAL A 97 10.10 3.43 0.50
C VAL A 97 10.04 3.55 2.01
N THR A 98 9.38 4.60 2.47
CA THR A 98 9.13 4.84 3.89
C THR A 98 7.66 5.13 4.06
N ARG A 99 6.97 4.32 4.87
CA ARG A 99 5.61 4.61 5.27
C ARG A 99 5.60 5.89 6.07
N ASP A 100 4.60 6.73 5.84
CA ASP A 100 4.41 7.92 6.65
C ASP A 100 4.23 7.50 8.11
N THR A 101 5.08 8.02 8.97
CA THR A 101 4.93 7.86 10.42
C THR A 101 4.38 9.18 10.90
N ASP A 102 3.23 9.16 11.54
CA ASP A 102 2.79 10.32 12.28
C ASP A 102 3.31 10.20 13.73
N PRO A 103 4.44 10.87 14.06
CA PRO A 103 5.03 10.76 15.39
C PRO A 103 4.14 11.36 16.47
N ASN A 104 3.15 12.19 16.09
CA ASN A 104 2.29 12.90 17.03
C ASN A 104 0.90 12.25 17.20
N GLY A 105 0.56 11.24 16.39
CA GLY A 105 -0.75 10.59 16.40
C GLY A 105 -1.93 11.52 16.03
N THR A 106 -1.63 12.62 15.34
CA THR A 106 -2.56 13.62 14.81
C THR A 106 -3.23 13.29 13.47
N ASP A 107 -2.58 12.54 12.57
CA ASP A 107 -3.14 12.05 11.32
C ASP A 107 -3.60 10.60 11.52
N PRO A 108 -4.92 10.35 11.64
CA PRO A 108 -5.45 8.99 11.79
C PRO A 108 -5.19 8.09 10.57
N THR A 109 -4.87 8.66 9.40
CA THR A 109 -4.69 7.94 8.13
C THR A 109 -3.23 7.71 7.75
N TYR A 110 -2.27 7.99 8.63
CA TYR A 110 -0.84 7.92 8.37
C TYR A 110 -0.38 6.59 7.75
N ARG A 111 -1.02 5.47 8.13
CA ARG A 111 -0.69 4.13 7.62
C ARG A 111 -1.09 3.86 6.17
N CYS A 112 -1.78 4.81 5.52
CA CYS A 112 -2.19 4.73 4.12
C CYS A 112 -1.30 5.59 3.20
N ASN A 113 -0.35 6.35 3.74
CA ASN A 113 0.53 7.24 3.00
C ASN A 113 1.97 6.72 3.00
N TYR A 114 2.68 6.87 1.88
CA TYR A 114 4.07 6.45 1.70
C TYR A 114 4.87 7.55 1.01
N THR A 115 6.12 7.73 1.45
CA THR A 115 7.13 8.51 0.73
C THR A 115 8.04 7.56 -0.03
N ILE A 116 8.23 7.83 -1.32
CA ILE A 116 9.05 7.02 -2.21
C ILE A 116 10.13 7.92 -2.79
N ASP A 117 11.40 7.63 -2.51
CA ASP A 117 12.54 8.24 -3.19
C ASP A 117 13.06 7.26 -4.26
N CYS A 118 13.13 7.72 -5.50
CA CYS A 118 13.71 6.98 -6.62
C CYS A 118 14.92 7.72 -7.18
N ASN A 119 16.08 7.07 -7.18
CA ASN A 119 17.33 7.57 -7.76
C ASN A 119 17.71 6.70 -8.96
N SER A 120 17.45 7.21 -10.16
CA SER A 120 17.80 6.56 -11.42
C SER A 120 19.16 7.03 -11.92
N TYR A 121 19.96 6.13 -12.49
CA TYR A 121 21.27 6.45 -13.04
C TYR A 121 21.76 5.48 -14.12
N ARG A 122 22.64 5.98 -15.00
CA ARG A 122 23.37 5.18 -15.99
C ARG A 122 24.83 5.01 -15.60
N LEU A 123 25.34 3.78 -15.65
CA LEU A 123 26.75 3.48 -15.43
C LEU A 123 27.52 3.36 -16.75
N SER A 124 28.69 3.99 -16.84
CA SER A 124 29.66 3.79 -17.92
C SER A 124 31.06 3.71 -17.32
N GLY A 125 31.77 2.60 -17.55
CA GLY A 125 33.08 2.38 -16.91
C GLY A 125 33.05 2.36 -15.38
N GLY A 126 31.89 2.11 -14.77
CA GLY A 126 31.68 2.19 -13.31
C GLY A 126 31.30 3.59 -12.80
N GLU A 127 31.32 4.62 -13.65
CA GLU A 127 30.92 5.98 -13.29
C GLU A 127 29.47 6.25 -13.64
N ARG A 128 28.76 7.00 -12.77
CA ARG A 128 27.38 7.42 -13.01
C ARG A 128 27.35 8.66 -13.91
N ILE A 129 27.03 8.47 -15.19
CA ILE A 129 27.09 9.52 -16.24
C ILE A 129 25.75 10.22 -16.52
N GLY A 130 24.64 9.68 -16.05
CA GLY A 130 23.31 10.30 -16.11
C GLY A 130 22.56 9.98 -14.82
N ARG A 131 21.76 10.93 -14.31
CA ARG A 131 21.01 10.77 -13.06
C ARG A 131 19.68 11.52 -13.10
N SER A 132 18.64 10.94 -12.49
CA SER A 132 17.41 11.65 -12.14
C SER A 132 16.89 11.18 -10.79
N ASN A 133 16.56 12.13 -9.92
CA ASN A 133 16.04 11.86 -8.59
C ASN A 133 14.60 12.37 -8.51
N LEU A 134 13.67 11.48 -8.20
CA LEU A 134 12.28 11.82 -7.93
C LEU A 134 11.93 11.43 -6.50
N ARG A 135 11.13 12.28 -5.84
CA ARG A 135 10.40 11.93 -4.62
C ARG A 135 8.92 11.96 -4.94
N ALA A 136 8.19 10.93 -4.53
CA ALA A 136 6.75 10.89 -4.64
C ALA A 136 6.09 10.62 -3.28
N THR A 137 4.90 11.18 -3.09
CA THR A 137 4.02 10.82 -1.98
C THR A 137 2.87 9.99 -2.54
N LEU A 138 2.79 8.71 -2.18
CA LEU A 138 1.75 7.78 -2.60
C LEU A 138 0.69 7.66 -1.50
N ARG A 139 -0.59 7.63 -1.87
CA ARG A 139 -1.72 7.29 -0.98
C ARG A 139 -2.39 6.02 -1.50
N LEU A 140 -2.75 5.11 -0.58
CA LEU A 140 -3.67 4.01 -0.83
C LEU A 140 -5.12 4.50 -0.72
N ASP A 141 -5.91 4.26 -1.77
CA ASP A 141 -7.27 4.77 -1.90
C ASP A 141 -8.10 3.94 -2.90
N PRO A 142 -9.27 3.41 -2.50
CA PRO A 142 -9.75 3.36 -1.13
C PRO A 142 -8.86 2.43 -0.29
N CYS A 143 -8.75 2.72 1.01
CA CYS A 143 -8.11 1.89 2.01
C CYS A 143 -9.11 1.55 3.12
N ILE A 144 -9.86 0.47 2.92
CA ILE A 144 -11.01 0.10 3.75
C ILE A 144 -10.55 -0.38 5.13
N ALA A 145 -10.88 0.40 6.16
CA ALA A 145 -10.70 0.03 7.56
C ALA A 145 -11.87 -0.82 8.07
N TYR A 146 -13.10 -0.45 7.67
CA TYR A 146 -14.33 -1.11 8.12
C TYR A 146 -15.22 -1.43 6.92
N TRP A 147 -15.62 -2.69 6.82
CA TRP A 147 -16.48 -3.21 5.77
C TRP A 147 -17.68 -3.91 6.40
N ALA A 148 -18.89 -3.51 6.03
CA ALA A 148 -20.13 -4.15 6.43
C ALA A 148 -20.89 -4.64 5.20
N GLY A 149 -21.27 -5.93 5.17
CA GLY A 149 -21.92 -6.54 3.99
C GLY A 149 -23.41 -6.27 3.85
N SER A 150 -24.02 -5.65 4.87
CA SER A 150 -25.45 -5.32 4.93
C SER A 150 -25.66 -3.90 5.45
N ASP A 151 -26.92 -3.49 5.58
CA ASP A 151 -27.29 -2.30 6.34
C ASP A 151 -26.61 -2.31 7.73
N THR A 152 -26.07 -1.17 8.14
CA THR A 152 -25.42 -1.00 9.44
C THR A 152 -25.62 0.41 10.00
N THR A 153 -25.63 0.50 11.33
CA THR A 153 -25.58 1.77 12.05
C THR A 153 -24.25 1.85 12.77
N MET A 154 -23.51 2.94 12.56
CA MET A 154 -22.35 3.24 13.39
C MET A 154 -22.79 4.01 14.61
N TRP A 155 -22.32 3.58 15.78
CA TRP A 155 -22.66 4.20 17.06
C TRP A 155 -21.69 5.33 17.40
N PRO A 156 -22.07 6.27 18.29
CA PRO A 156 -21.20 7.36 18.73
C PRO A 156 -19.86 6.94 19.35
N GLN A 157 -19.75 5.68 19.82
CA GLN A 157 -18.53 5.13 20.39
C GLN A 157 -17.61 4.48 19.33
N MET A 158 -17.91 4.62 18.04
CA MET A 158 -17.10 4.07 16.96
C MET A 158 -16.23 5.17 16.35
N THR A 159 -14.92 4.93 16.31
CA THR A 159 -13.94 5.75 15.58
C THR A 159 -13.27 4.90 14.52
N ILE A 160 -13.39 5.30 13.27
CA ILE A 160 -12.78 4.63 12.12
C ILE A 160 -11.75 5.55 11.49
N ASN A 161 -10.50 5.09 11.43
CA ASN A 161 -9.36 5.80 10.89
C ASN A 161 -8.95 5.14 9.56
N GLY A 162 -9.64 5.54 8.48
CA GLY A 162 -9.59 4.93 7.17
C GLY A 162 -10.97 4.89 6.54
N ASP A 163 -11.09 4.24 5.38
CA ASP A 163 -12.32 4.29 4.60
C ASP A 163 -13.32 3.23 5.05
N VAL A 164 -14.60 3.49 4.80
CA VAL A 164 -15.72 2.63 5.20
C VAL A 164 -16.48 2.17 3.97
N TYR A 165 -16.77 0.87 3.89
CA TYR A 165 -17.70 0.32 2.92
C TYR A 165 -18.94 -0.28 3.60
N CYS A 166 -20.12 -0.02 3.04
CA CYS A 166 -21.38 -0.63 3.43
C CYS A 166 -22.12 -1.21 2.21
N GLY A 167 -22.39 -2.51 2.23
CA GLY A 167 -23.15 -3.21 1.17
C GLY A 167 -24.64 -2.84 1.12
N GLY A 168 -25.13 -2.03 2.07
CA GLY A 168 -26.50 -1.56 2.14
C GLY A 168 -26.60 -0.09 2.55
N ASN A 169 -27.58 0.25 3.38
CA ASN A 169 -27.73 1.58 3.96
C ASN A 169 -26.78 1.77 5.15
N LEU A 170 -26.06 2.87 5.19
CA LEU A 170 -25.22 3.26 6.32
C LEU A 170 -25.87 4.41 7.07
N THR A 171 -26.12 4.24 8.37
CA THR A 171 -26.43 5.35 9.28
C THR A 171 -25.22 5.64 10.15
N ASN A 172 -24.49 6.71 9.86
CA ASN A 172 -23.31 7.06 10.65
C ASN A 172 -23.67 7.96 11.85
N ASN A 173 -23.43 7.51 13.08
CA ASN A 173 -23.45 8.37 14.27
C ASN A 173 -22.09 8.45 14.98
N GLY A 174 -21.05 7.81 14.43
CA GLY A 174 -19.69 7.81 14.95
C GLY A 174 -18.77 8.76 14.17
N ASP A 175 -17.47 8.58 14.40
CA ASP A 175 -16.41 9.34 13.74
C ASP A 175 -15.77 8.50 12.64
N ILE A 176 -15.74 9.03 11.41
CA ILE A 176 -15.06 8.43 10.26
C ILE A 176 -14.04 9.43 9.73
N ASN A 177 -12.77 9.08 9.83
CA ASN A 177 -11.62 9.83 9.35
C ASN A 177 -11.15 9.26 8.00
N GLY A 178 -12.07 9.21 7.03
CA GLY A 178 -11.86 8.64 5.69
C GLY A 178 -13.11 8.79 4.83
N ASP A 179 -13.05 8.21 3.64
CA ASP A 179 -14.15 8.21 2.67
C ASP A 179 -15.17 7.11 3.00
N VAL A 180 -16.40 7.31 2.57
CA VAL A 180 -17.52 6.41 2.87
C VAL A 180 -18.21 5.99 1.59
N PHE A 181 -18.22 4.68 1.37
CA PHE A 181 -18.83 4.01 0.23
C PHE A 181 -20.06 3.24 0.70
N ALA A 182 -21.21 3.42 0.04
CA ALA A 182 -22.38 2.59 0.32
C ALA A 182 -23.20 2.30 -0.93
N VAL A 183 -23.77 1.09 -0.99
CA VAL A 183 -24.71 0.70 -2.05
C VAL A 183 -26.07 1.36 -1.86
N GLY A 184 -26.49 1.51 -0.60
CA GLY A 184 -27.72 2.21 -0.21
C GLY A 184 -27.48 3.69 0.09
N ALA A 185 -28.32 4.24 0.97
CA ALA A 185 -28.20 5.62 1.42
C ALA A 185 -27.13 5.77 2.51
N ILE A 186 -26.40 6.89 2.48
CA ILE A 186 -25.47 7.31 3.56
C ILE A 186 -26.11 8.42 4.38
N GLY A 187 -26.68 8.05 5.54
CA GLY A 187 -27.31 8.95 6.50
C GLY A 187 -26.42 9.28 7.71
N GLY A 188 -26.86 10.24 8.53
CA GLY A 188 -26.21 10.58 9.81
C GLY A 188 -25.14 11.67 9.73
N THR A 189 -24.18 11.66 10.68
CA THR A 189 -23.09 12.63 10.79
C THR A 189 -22.19 12.60 9.55
N HIS A 190 -21.61 13.75 9.22
CA HIS A 190 -20.74 13.89 8.05
C HIS A 190 -19.38 13.24 8.35
N PRO A 191 -18.94 12.23 7.57
CA PRO A 191 -17.56 11.76 7.64
C PRO A 191 -16.61 12.92 7.28
N GLN A 192 -15.36 12.82 7.70
CA GLN A 192 -14.35 13.82 7.30
C GLN A 192 -14.03 13.77 5.81
N GLY A 193 -14.14 12.58 5.20
CA GLY A 193 -13.94 12.34 3.77
C GLY A 193 -15.21 12.51 2.93
N GLN A 194 -15.15 11.98 1.71
CA GLN A 194 -16.24 12.03 0.72
C GLN A 194 -17.28 10.94 0.98
N LYS A 195 -18.52 11.23 0.55
CA LYS A 195 -19.61 10.26 0.54
C LYS A 195 -19.80 9.82 -0.90
N GLU A 196 -19.40 8.60 -1.21
CA GLU A 196 -19.47 8.04 -2.55
C GLU A 196 -20.59 6.99 -2.62
N PRO A 197 -21.69 7.26 -3.35
CA PRO A 197 -22.65 6.21 -3.66
C PRO A 197 -21.95 5.21 -4.59
N ALA A 198 -21.76 3.99 -4.11
CA ALA A 198 -21.01 2.96 -4.82
C ALA A 198 -21.98 1.88 -5.33
N ALA A 199 -21.98 1.61 -6.63
CA ALA A 199 -22.77 0.50 -7.17
C ALA A 199 -22.22 -0.86 -6.71
N GLU A 200 -20.91 -0.94 -6.48
CA GLU A 200 -20.17 -2.11 -5.99
C GLU A 200 -18.95 -1.64 -5.19
N ALA A 201 -18.41 -2.51 -4.34
CA ALA A 201 -17.18 -2.23 -3.59
C ALA A 201 -15.96 -2.29 -4.50
N ASP A 202 -15.07 -1.29 -4.43
CA ASP A 202 -13.73 -1.38 -5.02
C ASP A 202 -12.88 -2.48 -4.33
N VAL A 203 -13.20 -2.77 -3.07
CA VAL A 203 -12.58 -3.84 -2.27
C VAL A 203 -13.63 -4.91 -1.97
N ILE A 204 -13.40 -6.09 -2.53
CA ILE A 204 -14.29 -7.25 -2.35
C ILE A 204 -14.15 -7.88 -0.96
N TRP A 205 -15.16 -8.64 -0.54
CA TRP A 205 -15.10 -9.49 0.66
C TRP A 205 -13.91 -10.46 0.59
N PRO A 206 -13.11 -10.64 1.67
CA PRO A 206 -11.95 -11.53 1.65
C PRO A 206 -12.34 -12.99 1.34
N ASN A 207 -13.55 -13.41 1.72
CA ASN A 207 -14.08 -14.74 1.49
C ASN A 207 -13.12 -15.85 1.97
N LEU A 208 -12.60 -15.68 3.19
CA LEU A 208 -11.86 -16.70 3.93
C LEU A 208 -12.81 -17.76 4.46
N ALA A 209 -12.42 -19.03 4.37
CA ALA A 209 -13.15 -20.16 4.92
C ALA A 209 -12.34 -20.87 6.02
N VAL A 210 -13.02 -21.55 6.95
CA VAL A 210 -12.37 -22.37 7.99
C VAL A 210 -11.49 -23.45 7.36
N ALA A 211 -11.93 -24.01 6.24
CA ALA A 211 -11.19 -25.01 5.46
C ALA A 211 -9.84 -24.51 4.90
N ASP A 212 -9.60 -23.19 4.85
CA ASP A 212 -8.29 -22.65 4.46
C ASP A 212 -7.23 -22.85 5.56
N PHE A 213 -7.67 -23.15 6.79
CA PHE A 213 -6.85 -23.18 7.99
C PHE A 213 -6.94 -24.49 8.79
N GLU A 214 -7.82 -25.42 8.41
CA GLU A 214 -8.04 -26.70 9.11
C GLU A 214 -7.95 -27.91 8.17
N PRO A 215 -7.31 -29.03 8.61
CA PRO A 215 -6.49 -29.20 9.82
C PRO A 215 -5.06 -28.70 9.62
N THR A 216 -4.74 -28.26 8.41
CA THR A 216 -3.43 -27.78 7.99
C THR A 216 -3.60 -26.50 7.19
N TYR A 217 -2.60 -25.64 7.23
CA TYR A 217 -2.49 -24.47 6.37
C TYR A 217 -1.17 -24.54 5.59
N CYS A 218 -1.04 -23.79 4.50
CA CYS A 218 0.20 -23.77 3.71
C CYS A 218 0.85 -22.39 3.73
N ILE A 219 2.19 -22.37 3.76
CA ILE A 219 3.02 -21.20 3.44
C ILE A 219 3.86 -21.58 2.23
N GLY A 220 3.60 -20.95 1.09
CA GLY A 220 4.20 -21.39 -0.16
C GLY A 220 3.76 -22.81 -0.51
N SER A 221 4.73 -23.67 -0.80
CA SER A 221 4.50 -25.10 -1.06
C SER A 221 4.55 -25.98 0.20
N THR A 222 4.79 -25.40 1.38
CA THR A 222 4.97 -26.16 2.63
C THR A 222 3.69 -26.17 3.46
N SER A 223 3.23 -27.35 3.86
CA SER A 223 2.06 -27.54 4.73
C SER A 223 2.48 -27.61 6.20
N TYR A 224 1.70 -26.93 7.05
CA TYR A 224 1.88 -26.85 8.49
C TYR A 224 0.60 -27.30 9.21
N PRO A 225 0.70 -28.02 10.34
CA PRO A 225 -0.48 -28.37 11.13
C PRO A 225 -1.04 -27.15 11.85
N ALA A 226 -2.35 -26.98 11.82
CA ALA A 226 -3.05 -26.05 12.70
C ALA A 226 -3.31 -26.71 14.06
N GLN A 227 -3.37 -25.89 15.12
CA GLN A 227 -3.57 -26.37 16.48
C GLN A 227 -5.04 -26.26 16.87
N GLN A 228 -5.64 -27.38 17.29
CA GLN A 228 -7.03 -27.40 17.72
C GLN A 228 -7.15 -26.93 19.18
N ILE A 229 -8.07 -25.99 19.43
CA ILE A 229 -8.54 -25.68 20.77
C ILE A 229 -9.56 -26.76 21.15
N ILE A 230 -9.29 -27.52 22.20
CA ILE A 230 -10.13 -28.67 22.59
C ILE A 230 -11.25 -28.25 23.55
N ASP A 231 -11.03 -27.21 24.34
CA ASP A 231 -11.98 -26.70 25.33
C ASP A 231 -12.75 -25.49 24.78
N VAL A 232 -13.93 -25.23 25.34
CA VAL A 232 -14.71 -24.01 25.06
C VAL A 232 -13.92 -22.76 25.51
N ASN A 233 -13.00 -22.89 26.46
CA ASN A 233 -12.15 -21.79 26.90
C ASN A 233 -10.75 -21.91 26.30
N ILE A 234 -10.25 -20.81 25.74
CA ILE A 234 -8.82 -20.73 25.42
C ILE A 234 -8.02 -20.78 26.74
N PRO A 235 -6.97 -21.63 26.84
CA PRO A 235 -6.16 -21.72 28.05
C PRO A 235 -5.62 -20.35 28.48
N THR A 236 -5.54 -20.06 29.78
CA THR A 236 -5.01 -18.78 30.29
C THR A 236 -4.01 -18.96 31.43
N PRO A 237 -2.91 -18.17 31.45
CA PRO A 237 -2.41 -17.34 30.36
C PRO A 237 -1.90 -18.22 29.20
N SER A 238 -2.15 -17.80 27.96
CA SER A 238 -1.60 -18.48 26.78
C SER A 238 -0.89 -17.50 25.87
N ASN A 239 0.26 -17.94 25.35
CA ASN A 239 0.92 -17.32 24.20
C ASN A 239 0.86 -18.32 23.05
N LEU A 240 -0.23 -18.26 22.30
CA LEU A 240 -0.50 -19.16 21.18
C LEU A 240 0.26 -18.66 19.95
N THR A 241 1.03 -19.52 19.28
CA THR A 241 1.72 -19.16 18.02
C THR A 241 1.18 -19.96 16.85
N GLY A 242 1.15 -19.35 15.66
CA GLY A 242 0.66 -19.99 14.43
C GLY A 242 -0.87 -19.98 14.32
N VAL A 243 -1.42 -20.96 13.60
CA VAL A 243 -2.87 -21.05 13.35
C VAL A 243 -3.54 -21.92 14.40
N TRP A 244 -4.52 -21.35 15.09
CA TRP A 244 -5.37 -22.02 16.07
C TRP A 244 -6.81 -22.05 15.59
N TYR A 245 -7.48 -23.19 15.73
CA TYR A 245 -8.85 -23.34 15.30
C TYR A 245 -9.74 -24.02 16.35
N HIS A 246 -11.02 -23.68 16.34
CA HIS A 246 -12.05 -24.35 17.13
C HIS A 246 -13.30 -24.58 16.28
N MET A 247 -13.86 -25.79 16.37
CA MET A 247 -15.17 -26.13 15.79
C MET A 247 -16.25 -25.91 16.84
N GLY A 248 -17.04 -24.85 16.68
CA GLY A 248 -18.06 -24.44 17.64
C GLY A 248 -17.74 -23.11 18.33
N ASP A 249 -18.46 -22.84 19.41
CA ASP A 249 -18.32 -21.61 20.17
C ASP A 249 -17.08 -21.65 21.06
N VAL A 250 -16.33 -20.55 21.11
CA VAL A 250 -15.15 -20.42 21.96
C VAL A 250 -15.23 -19.15 22.81
N ASN A 251 -14.65 -19.20 23.99
CA ASN A 251 -14.56 -18.11 24.94
C ASN A 251 -13.10 -17.70 25.18
N MET A 252 -12.83 -16.40 25.15
CA MET A 252 -11.58 -15.76 25.55
C MET A 252 -11.76 -15.13 26.94
N PRO A 253 -11.32 -15.81 28.02
CA PRO A 253 -11.58 -15.39 29.39
C PRO A 253 -10.67 -14.26 29.91
N GLY A 254 -9.80 -13.71 29.07
CA GLY A 254 -8.88 -12.62 29.42
C GLY A 254 -7.43 -13.06 29.53
N ASN A 255 -6.49 -12.14 29.28
CA ASN A 255 -5.04 -12.38 29.23
C ASN A 255 -4.65 -13.50 28.24
N VAL A 256 -5.40 -13.64 27.15
CA VAL A 256 -5.07 -14.51 26.02
C VAL A 256 -4.28 -13.71 25.00
N THR A 257 -3.09 -14.18 24.64
CA THR A 257 -2.32 -13.63 23.51
C THR A 257 -2.21 -14.68 22.40
N VAL A 258 -2.61 -14.31 21.20
CA VAL A 258 -2.46 -15.10 19.97
C VAL A 258 -1.52 -14.35 19.04
N ASN A 259 -0.37 -14.95 18.73
CA ASN A 259 0.61 -14.50 17.73
C ASN A 259 0.46 -15.39 16.49
N GLY A 260 -0.52 -15.06 15.66
CA GLY A 260 -0.93 -15.81 14.49
C GLY A 260 -2.41 -15.63 14.22
N THR A 261 -3.08 -16.71 13.82
CA THR A 261 -4.48 -16.69 13.39
C THR A 261 -5.34 -17.44 14.39
N LEU A 262 -6.44 -16.83 14.82
CA LEU A 262 -7.53 -17.51 15.52
C LEU A 262 -8.71 -17.74 14.56
N VAL A 263 -9.09 -19.01 14.38
CA VAL A 263 -10.23 -19.44 13.56
C VAL A 263 -11.30 -20.04 14.47
N VAL A 264 -12.53 -19.53 14.38
CA VAL A 264 -13.67 -19.99 15.18
C VAL A 264 -14.81 -20.31 14.23
N ASP A 265 -15.14 -21.59 14.09
CA ASP A 265 -16.33 -22.03 13.37
C ASP A 265 -17.56 -22.00 14.28
N GLY A 266 -17.96 -20.80 14.70
CA GLY A 266 -19.02 -20.57 15.67
C GLY A 266 -18.99 -19.14 16.22
N THR A 267 -19.48 -18.99 17.45
CA THR A 267 -19.47 -17.72 18.18
C THR A 267 -18.19 -17.56 18.98
N LEU A 268 -17.53 -16.41 18.83
CA LEU A 268 -16.43 -16.02 19.71
C LEU A 268 -16.96 -15.11 20.83
N ARG A 269 -16.87 -15.57 22.07
CA ARG A 269 -17.21 -14.81 23.27
C ARG A 269 -15.94 -14.22 23.89
N ILE A 270 -15.95 -12.93 24.20
CA ILE A 270 -14.87 -12.26 24.92
C ILE A 270 -15.39 -11.93 26.32
N SER A 271 -14.96 -12.69 27.33
CA SER A 271 -15.42 -12.53 28.72
C SER A 271 -14.43 -11.81 29.63
N GLY A 272 -13.17 -11.66 29.21
CA GLY A 272 -12.14 -10.97 29.99
C GLY A 272 -11.47 -9.80 29.28
N VAL A 273 -10.47 -9.24 29.96
CA VAL A 273 -9.63 -8.12 29.48
C VAL A 273 -8.28 -8.59 28.97
N ASN A 274 -7.55 -7.72 28.28
CA ASN A 274 -6.20 -7.94 27.78
C ASN A 274 -6.10 -9.11 26.81
N ASN A 275 -7.14 -9.33 26.00
CA ASN A 275 -7.07 -10.27 24.89
C ASN A 275 -6.42 -9.58 23.69
N VAL A 276 -5.39 -10.21 23.13
CA VAL A 276 -4.64 -9.68 22.00
C VAL A 276 -4.48 -10.77 20.95
N ILE A 277 -4.81 -10.45 19.71
CA ILE A 277 -4.61 -11.32 18.55
C ILE A 277 -3.82 -10.52 17.51
N THR A 278 -2.59 -10.93 17.26
CA THR A 278 -1.70 -10.30 16.27
C THR A 278 -1.39 -11.30 15.19
N ALA A 279 -1.77 -10.99 13.95
CA ALA A 279 -1.47 -11.82 12.79
C ALA A 279 0.04 -11.94 12.55
N GLU A 280 0.45 -13.10 12.07
CA GLU A 280 1.71 -13.25 11.35
C GLU A 280 1.55 -12.67 9.93
N PRO A 281 2.64 -12.24 9.26
CA PRO A 281 2.56 -11.68 7.92
C PRO A 281 1.77 -12.58 6.95
N TYR A 282 0.82 -11.95 6.24
CA TYR A 282 0.01 -12.57 5.19
C TYR A 282 -1.06 -13.56 5.67
N PHE A 283 -1.29 -13.62 6.98
CA PHE A 283 -2.40 -14.35 7.56
C PHE A 283 -3.45 -13.40 8.15
N PRO A 284 -4.73 -13.79 8.22
CA PRO A 284 -5.69 -13.04 9.01
C PRO A 284 -5.36 -13.18 10.50
N ALA A 285 -5.72 -12.18 11.29
CA ALA A 285 -5.63 -12.26 12.74
C ALA A 285 -6.79 -13.10 13.27
N LEU A 286 -8.01 -12.82 12.78
CA LEU A 286 -9.24 -13.39 13.31
C LEU A 286 -10.19 -13.80 12.18
N LEU A 287 -10.70 -15.03 12.24
CA LEU A 287 -11.78 -15.54 11.39
C LEU A 287 -12.88 -16.14 12.26
N VAL A 288 -14.11 -15.61 12.18
CA VAL A 288 -15.27 -16.09 12.93
C VAL A 288 -16.45 -16.30 11.99
N THR A 289 -16.98 -17.53 11.90
CA THR A 289 -18.13 -17.84 11.01
C THR A 289 -19.49 -17.46 11.61
N GLY A 290 -19.55 -17.30 12.94
CA GLY A 290 -20.69 -16.75 13.67
C GLY A 290 -20.51 -15.27 14.00
N GLN A 291 -20.88 -14.91 15.23
CA GLN A 291 -20.80 -13.55 15.77
C GLN A 291 -19.69 -13.41 16.81
N VAL A 292 -19.31 -12.18 17.14
CA VAL A 292 -18.49 -11.87 18.31
C VAL A 292 -19.36 -11.28 19.41
N VAL A 293 -19.33 -11.87 20.60
CA VAL A 293 -20.09 -11.41 21.78
C VAL A 293 -19.13 -10.87 22.82
N MET A 294 -19.23 -9.58 23.12
CA MET A 294 -18.43 -8.89 24.11
C MET A 294 -19.17 -8.84 25.45
N GLU A 295 -18.61 -9.41 26.52
CA GLU A 295 -19.19 -9.31 27.86
C GLU A 295 -18.81 -8.01 28.57
N ASP A 296 -19.40 -7.77 29.74
CA ASP A 296 -19.15 -6.57 30.54
C ASP A 296 -17.66 -6.41 30.90
N GLY A 297 -17.10 -5.23 30.63
CA GLY A 297 -15.71 -4.90 30.89
C GLY A 297 -14.70 -5.60 29.99
N SER A 298 -15.13 -6.37 28.98
CA SER A 298 -14.23 -7.13 28.12
C SER A 298 -13.41 -6.23 27.18
N SER A 299 -12.21 -6.70 26.82
CA SER A 299 -11.38 -6.03 25.81
C SER A 299 -10.70 -7.00 24.85
N LEU A 300 -10.67 -6.60 23.57
CA LEU A 300 -10.03 -7.31 22.47
C LEU A 300 -9.23 -6.35 21.60
N VAL A 301 -7.96 -6.66 21.37
CA VAL A 301 -7.10 -5.97 20.40
C VAL A 301 -6.76 -6.92 19.27
N VAL A 302 -6.99 -6.50 18.03
CA VAL A 302 -6.70 -7.28 16.83
C VAL A 302 -5.72 -6.51 15.93
N GLY A 303 -4.55 -7.08 15.67
CA GLY A 303 -3.57 -6.57 14.71
C GLY A 303 -3.57 -7.42 13.44
N GLY A 304 -4.19 -6.94 12.37
CA GLY A 304 -4.35 -7.65 11.10
C GLY A 304 -5.80 -7.64 10.59
N LEU A 305 -6.12 -8.58 9.69
CA LEU A 305 -7.48 -8.74 9.18
C LEU A 305 -8.35 -9.51 10.18
N ALA A 306 -9.52 -8.95 10.50
CA ALA A 306 -10.60 -9.63 11.22
C ALA A 306 -11.79 -9.84 10.29
N GLN A 307 -12.08 -11.09 9.93
CA GLN A 307 -13.28 -11.46 9.18
C GLN A 307 -14.31 -12.11 10.12
N ILE A 308 -15.46 -11.47 10.28
CA ILE A 308 -16.56 -11.94 11.11
C ILE A 308 -17.80 -12.04 10.21
N ASN A 309 -18.38 -13.22 10.08
CA ASN A 309 -19.44 -13.43 9.10
C ASN A 309 -20.81 -12.89 9.57
N GLN A 310 -21.07 -12.85 10.88
CA GLN A 310 -22.23 -12.18 11.47
C GLN A 310 -21.79 -10.91 12.22
N GLN A 311 -22.59 -10.43 13.17
CA GLN A 311 -22.38 -9.16 13.86
C GLN A 311 -21.34 -9.20 15.00
N ILE A 312 -20.94 -8.02 15.47
CA ILE A 312 -20.36 -7.83 16.81
C ILE A 312 -21.43 -7.24 17.72
N THR A 313 -21.70 -7.88 18.85
CA THR A 313 -22.66 -7.41 19.85
C THR A 313 -22.06 -7.41 21.25
N ALA A 314 -22.62 -6.60 22.14
CA ALA A 314 -22.38 -6.74 23.57
C ALA A 314 -23.43 -7.69 24.20
N ASP A 315 -23.08 -8.31 25.32
CA ASP A 315 -24.04 -8.99 26.19
C ASP A 315 -25.13 -7.98 26.65
N PRO A 316 -26.41 -8.38 26.77
CA PRO A 316 -27.47 -7.49 27.25
C PRO A 316 -27.15 -6.82 28.59
N ASN A 317 -26.39 -7.49 29.46
CA ASN A 317 -26.01 -6.99 30.78
C ASN A 317 -24.70 -6.19 30.77
N ALA A 318 -23.98 -6.15 29.65
CA ALA A 318 -22.77 -5.33 29.53
C ALA A 318 -23.11 -3.85 29.70
N THR A 319 -22.22 -3.13 30.34
CA THR A 319 -22.23 -1.67 30.48
C THR A 319 -21.18 -1.03 29.59
N SER A 320 -20.05 -1.73 29.39
CA SER A 320 -18.96 -1.31 28.53
C SER A 320 -18.22 -2.53 28.01
N ALA A 321 -17.74 -2.45 26.77
CA ALA A 321 -16.74 -3.35 26.21
C ALA A 321 -15.88 -2.57 25.22
N SER A 322 -14.71 -3.09 24.86
CA SER A 322 -13.83 -2.42 23.90
C SER A 322 -13.24 -3.38 22.88
N ILE A 323 -13.24 -2.94 21.62
CA ILE A 323 -12.52 -3.61 20.54
C ILE A 323 -11.66 -2.61 19.79
N GLN A 324 -10.38 -2.93 19.65
CA GLN A 324 -9.43 -2.17 18.85
C GLN A 324 -8.93 -3.03 17.70
N VAL A 325 -8.96 -2.50 16.48
CA VAL A 325 -8.46 -3.18 15.29
C VAL A 325 -7.43 -2.31 14.58
N ILE A 326 -6.22 -2.82 14.39
CA ILE A 326 -5.16 -2.20 13.56
C ILE A 326 -4.97 -3.10 12.35
N GLY A 327 -5.55 -2.73 11.21
CA GLY A 327 -5.66 -3.61 10.05
C GLY A 327 -6.95 -3.34 9.29
N GLY A 328 -7.86 -4.31 9.29
CA GLY A 328 -9.18 -4.18 8.67
C GLY A 328 -10.22 -5.06 9.38
N LEU A 329 -11.41 -4.51 9.63
CA LEU A 329 -12.54 -5.23 10.20
C LEU A 329 -13.63 -5.43 9.14
N PHE A 330 -13.87 -6.69 8.81
CA PHE A 330 -14.79 -7.11 7.76
C PHE A 330 -15.92 -7.92 8.38
N ILE A 331 -17.11 -7.32 8.42
CA ILE A 331 -18.33 -7.89 9.00
C ILE A 331 -19.31 -8.26 7.89
N GLY A 332 -19.63 -9.54 7.75
CA GLY A 332 -20.49 -10.04 6.67
C GLY A 332 -21.94 -9.56 6.80
N ASN A 333 -22.46 -9.50 8.02
CA ASN A 333 -23.85 -9.17 8.29
C ASN A 333 -24.02 -8.45 9.64
N GLY A 334 -24.89 -7.44 9.68
CA GLY A 334 -25.32 -6.74 10.90
C GLY A 334 -24.37 -5.67 11.44
N GLY A 335 -23.08 -5.71 11.07
CA GLY A 335 -22.10 -4.72 11.56
C GLY A 335 -21.86 -4.82 13.07
N VAL A 336 -21.62 -3.68 13.73
CA VAL A 336 -21.56 -3.58 15.19
C VAL A 336 -22.93 -3.12 15.72
N THR A 337 -23.65 -4.00 16.42
CA THR A 337 -25.06 -3.78 16.75
C THR A 337 -25.32 -3.23 18.14
N SER A 338 -24.27 -2.91 18.91
CA SER A 338 -24.40 -2.39 20.27
C SER A 338 -23.64 -1.08 20.47
N ASP A 339 -24.33 -0.12 21.09
CA ASP A 339 -23.81 1.17 21.54
C ASP A 339 -22.97 1.10 22.82
N LYS A 340 -22.76 -0.10 23.37
CA LYS A 340 -21.96 -0.39 24.57
C LYS A 340 -20.53 -0.83 24.24
N VAL A 341 -20.24 -1.05 22.96
CA VAL A 341 -18.92 -1.44 22.49
C VAL A 341 -18.20 -0.20 21.97
N LEU A 342 -17.12 0.18 22.65
CA LEU A 342 -16.16 1.16 22.15
C LEU A 342 -15.35 0.50 21.03
N VAL A 343 -15.45 1.04 19.82
CA VAL A 343 -14.80 0.49 18.64
C VAL A 343 -13.78 1.50 18.12
N ASN A 344 -12.52 1.10 18.03
CA ASN A 344 -11.49 1.91 17.38
C ASN A 344 -10.79 1.10 16.29
N ILE A 345 -10.90 1.53 15.04
CA ILE A 345 -10.34 0.83 13.88
C ILE A 345 -9.37 1.76 13.19
N THR A 346 -8.16 1.27 12.89
CA THR A 346 -7.17 1.97 12.09
C THR A 346 -6.76 1.11 10.91
N ALA A 347 -6.97 1.64 9.70
CA ALA A 347 -6.51 1.00 8.47
C ALA A 347 -5.01 0.71 8.57
N ALA A 348 -4.63 -0.55 8.34
CA ALA A 348 -3.24 -0.96 8.17
C ALA A 348 -3.15 -1.99 7.05
N PRO A 349 -3.22 -1.57 5.77
CA PRO A 349 -3.37 -2.47 4.64
C PRO A 349 -2.24 -3.48 4.51
N ALA A 350 -1.01 -3.11 4.85
CA ALA A 350 0.14 -4.02 4.85
C ALA A 350 -0.03 -5.21 5.82
N ILE A 351 -0.63 -4.96 6.98
CA ILE A 351 -0.83 -5.97 8.05
C ILE A 351 -2.11 -6.77 7.80
N ALA A 352 -3.13 -6.17 7.16
CA ALA A 352 -4.39 -6.82 6.85
C ALA A 352 -4.42 -7.57 5.51
N SER A 353 -3.39 -7.42 4.68
CA SER A 353 -3.27 -8.15 3.42
C SER A 353 -2.92 -9.61 3.69
N ILE A 354 -3.56 -10.51 2.94
CA ILE A 354 -3.44 -11.96 3.12
C ILE A 354 -2.93 -12.65 1.87
N GLU A 355 -2.31 -13.81 2.06
CA GLU A 355 -1.99 -14.78 1.02
C GLU A 355 -2.38 -16.18 1.52
N THR A 356 -3.54 -16.68 1.09
CA THR A 356 -3.97 -18.04 1.42
C THR A 356 -3.68 -19.00 0.28
N TRP A 357 -3.50 -20.27 0.61
CA TRP A 357 -3.17 -21.32 -0.35
C TRP A 357 -4.24 -22.40 -0.25
N SER A 358 -5.35 -22.21 -0.96
CA SER A 358 -6.47 -23.16 -0.97
C SER A 358 -6.11 -24.49 -1.66
N ALA A 359 -5.07 -24.48 -2.48
CA ALA A 359 -4.43 -25.65 -3.05
C ALA A 359 -2.93 -25.40 -3.22
N THR A 360 -2.14 -26.47 -3.25
CA THR A 360 -0.69 -26.38 -3.49
C THR A 360 -0.40 -25.66 -4.81
N GLY A 361 0.41 -24.60 -4.77
CA GLY A 361 0.88 -23.91 -5.96
C GLY A 361 0.03 -22.74 -6.46
N VAL A 362 -1.14 -22.47 -5.87
CA VAL A 362 -2.03 -21.37 -6.30
C VAL A 362 -2.32 -20.45 -5.13
N PRO A 363 -1.49 -19.41 -4.90
CA PRO A 363 -1.78 -18.41 -3.88
C PRO A 363 -3.00 -17.58 -4.27
N ARG A 364 -3.87 -17.35 -3.30
CA ARG A 364 -4.96 -16.39 -3.36
C ARG A 364 -4.57 -15.19 -2.50
N ARG A 365 -4.33 -14.06 -3.17
CA ARG A 365 -4.02 -12.79 -2.52
C ARG A 365 -5.27 -11.96 -2.36
N TRP A 366 -5.32 -11.22 -1.27
CA TRP A 366 -6.34 -10.20 -1.02
C TRP A 366 -5.76 -9.11 -0.14
N GLY A 367 -6.22 -7.88 -0.32
CA GLY A 367 -5.84 -6.74 0.51
C GLY A 367 -7.00 -5.74 0.62
N PRO A 368 -7.03 -4.91 1.67
CA PRO A 368 -8.10 -3.95 1.89
C PRO A 368 -7.91 -2.63 1.11
N ALA A 369 -6.90 -2.53 0.25
CA ALA A 369 -6.66 -1.38 -0.60
C ALA A 369 -7.19 -1.64 -2.01
N GLY A 370 -8.11 -0.80 -2.49
CA GLY A 370 -8.67 -0.90 -3.85
C GLY A 370 -7.77 -0.29 -4.92
N GLY A 371 -6.85 0.59 -4.52
CA GLY A 371 -5.95 1.28 -5.43
C GLY A 371 -4.90 2.12 -4.70
N ALA A 372 -4.07 2.78 -5.49
CA ALA A 372 -3.07 3.72 -5.01
C ALA A 372 -2.87 4.83 -6.04
N PHE A 373 -2.56 6.05 -5.60
CA PHE A 373 -2.23 7.16 -6.49
C PHE A 373 -1.16 8.07 -5.89
N PHE A 374 -0.40 8.75 -6.75
CA PHE A 374 0.58 9.74 -6.33
C PHE A 374 -0.10 11.09 -6.05
N ARG A 375 -0.02 11.56 -4.80
CA ARG A 375 -0.48 12.89 -4.40
C ARG A 375 0.43 13.99 -4.96
N SER A 376 1.73 13.72 -5.00
CA SER A 376 2.74 14.61 -5.57
C SER A 376 3.93 13.82 -6.08
N ILE A 377 4.61 14.38 -7.09
CA ILE A 377 5.90 13.93 -7.59
C ILE A 377 6.77 15.16 -7.77
N GLU A 378 7.93 15.17 -7.13
CA GLU A 378 8.86 16.29 -7.10
C GLU A 378 10.25 15.84 -7.52
N ARG A 379 10.95 16.71 -8.26
CA ARG A 379 12.36 16.48 -8.62
C ARG A 379 13.26 16.94 -7.47
N ARG A 380 14.28 16.13 -7.18
CA ARG A 380 15.22 16.29 -6.07
C ARG A 380 16.60 16.76 -6.49
#